data_AF-A0A1M4VFA4-F1
#
_entry.id   AF-A0A1M4VFA4-F1
#
_cell.length_a   1.000
_cell.length_b   1.000
_cell.length_c   1.000
_cell.angle_alpha   90.00
_cell.angle_beta   90.00
_cell.angle_gamma   90.00
#
_symmetry.space_group_name_H-M   'P 1'
#
loop_
_entity.id
_entity.type
_entity.pdbx_description
1 polymer ?
#
loop_
_entity_poly.entity_id
_entity_poly.type
_entity_poly.pdbx_seq_one_letter_code
_entity_poly.pdbx_strand_id
1 'polypeptide(L)' 'MLLNVLLILTGFAVIVAIELPRLIKQKIYREMVIFFVLIALGITLSLGQVLQLPIPNVTKGIETVTRPIFKTIERILSP' A
#
# COMPACT_ATOMS: atom_id res chain seq x y z
N MET A 1 -12.18 -6.05 -13.59
CA MET A 1 -11.53 -6.80 -12.49
C MET A 1 -10.30 -7.57 -12.97
N LEU A 2 -10.42 -8.51 -13.91
CA LEU A 2 -9.29 -9.35 -14.33
C LEU A 2 -8.09 -8.55 -14.87
N LEU A 3 -8.36 -7.53 -15.70
CA LEU A 3 -7.33 -6.63 -16.22
C LEU A 3 -6.57 -5.89 -15.09
N ASN A 4 -7.28 -5.40 -14.07
CA ASN A 4 -6.67 -4.70 -12.95
C ASN A 4 -5.76 -5.63 -12.14
N VAL A 5 -6.17 -6.88 -11.93
CA VAL A 5 -5.36 -7.90 -11.26
C VAL A 5 -4.09 -8.20 -12.06
N LEU A 6 -4.21 -8.36 -13.38
CA LEU A 6 -3.05 -8.56 -14.26
C LEU A 6 -2.09 -7.38 -14.19
N LEU A 7 -2.58 -6.15 -14.29
CA LEU A 7 -1.76 -4.94 -14.20
C LEU A 7 -1.02 -4.85 -12.86
N ILE A 8 -1.69 -5.15 -11.75
CA ILE A 8 -1.08 -5.17 -10.41
C ILE A 8 0.04 -6.21 -10.36
N LEU A 9 -0.24 -7.45 -10.77
CA LEU A 9 0.75 -8.54 -10.72
C LEU A 9 1.95 -8.25 -11.63
N THR A 10 1.72 -7.75 -12.84
CA THR A 10 2.80 -7.36 -13.76
C THR A 10 3.63 -6.22 -13.17
N GLY A 11 2.99 -5.21 -12.57
CA GLY A 11 3.70 -4.11 -11.91
C GLY A 11 4.63 -4.58 -10.80
N PHE A 12 4.13 -5.42 -9.89
CA PHE A 12 4.96 -6.00 -8.82
C PHE A 12 6.05 -6.94 -9.38
N ALA A 13 5.76 -7.71 -10.43
CA ALA A 13 6.75 -8.57 -11.07
C ALA A 13 7.91 -7.75 -11.67
N VAL A 14 7.64 -6.59 -12.27
CA VAL A 14 8.68 -5.67 -12.77
C VAL A 14 9.56 -5.14 -11.64
N ILE A 15 8.95 -4.74 -10.52
CA ILE A 15 9.69 -4.28 -9.34
C ILE A 15 10.63 -5.39 -8.84
N VAL A 16 10.09 -6.60 -8.65
CA VAL A 16 10.89 -7.77 -8.23
C VAL A 16 12.01 -8.07 -9.23
N ALA A 17 11.74 -8.04 -10.53
CA ALA A 17 12.74 -8.32 -11.56
C ALA A 17 13.92 -7.32 -11.55
N ILE A 18 13.69 -6.06 -11.16
CA ILE A 18 14.73 -5.04 -11.09
C ILE A 18 15.47 -5.10 -9.76
N GLU A 19 14.75 -5.23 -8.65
CA GLU A 19 15.27 -5.01 -7.31
C GLU A 19 15.86 -6.29 -6.69
N LEU A 20 15.24 -7.44 -6.95
CA LEU A 20 15.69 -8.73 -6.41
C LEU A 20 17.10 -9.12 -6.86
N PRO A 21 17.50 -8.99 -8.16
CA PRO A 21 18.85 -9.32 -8.58
C PRO A 21 19.90 -8.42 -7.91
N ARG A 22 19.58 -7.14 -7.69
CA ARG A 22 20.45 -6.20 -6.99
C ARG A 22 20.68 -6.66 -5.56
N LEU A 23 19.62 -7.02 -4.83
CA LEU A 23 19.71 -7.49 -3.45
C LEU A 23 20.49 -8.81 -3.31
N ILE A 24 20.27 -9.75 -4.24
CA ILE A 24 21.02 -11.03 -4.29
C ILE A 24 22.51 -10.76 -4.54
N LYS A 25 22.85 -9.90 -5.51
CA LYS A 25 24.24 -9.56 -5.83
C LYS A 25 24.98 -8.93 -4.65
N GLN A 26 24.29 -8.11 -3.86
CA GLN A 26 24.87 -7.45 -2.69
C GLN A 26 24.89 -8.35 -1.43
N LYS A 27 24.31 -9.56 -1.48
CA LYS A 27 24.21 -10.53 -0.37
C LYS A 27 23.57 -9.94 0.90
N ILE A 28 22.69 -8.94 0.76
CA ILE A 28 22.03 -8.28 1.90
C ILE A 28 20.70 -8.98 2.20
N TYR A 29 20.78 -10.15 2.82
CA TYR A 29 19.60 -10.98 3.09
C TYR A 29 18.59 -10.32 4.04
N ARG A 30 19.05 -9.47 4.97
CA ARG A 30 18.14 -8.71 5.85
C ARG A 30 17.25 -7.76 5.06
N GLU A 31 17.81 -7.09 4.06
CA GLU A 31 17.05 -6.18 3.19
C GLU A 31 16.15 -6.95 2.23
N MET A 32 16.56 -8.14 1.78
CA MET A 32 15.68 -9.03 1.01
C MET A 32 14.41 -9.39 1.77
N VAL A 33 14.51 -9.71 3.07
CA VAL A 33 13.33 -10.04 3.88
C VAL A 33 12.39 -8.83 3.96
N ILE A 34 12.91 -7.64 4.25
CA ILE A 34 12.10 -6.40 4.31
C ILE A 34 11.44 -6.13 2.95
N PHE A 35 12.19 -6.27 1.87
CA PHE A 35 11.68 -6.13 0.50
C PHE A 35 10.50 -7.08 0.23
N PHE A 36 10.64 -8.37 0.54
CA PHE A 36 9.55 -9.33 0.33
C PHE A 36 8.34 -9.06 1.23
N VAL A 37 8.55 -8.63 2.48
CA VAL A 37 7.44 -8.20 3.35
C VAL A 37 6.68 -7.01 2.73
N LEU A 38 7.40 -6.01 2.22
CA LEU A 38 6.78 -4.86 1.55
C LEU A 38 6.04 -5.26 0.26
N ILE A 39 6.62 -6.14 -0.56
CA ILE A 39 5.96 -6.68 -1.75
C ILE A 39 4.68 -7.43 -1.38
N ALA A 40 4.74 -8.32 -0.38
CA ALA A 40 3.58 -9.08 0.07
C ALA A 40 2.46 -8.16 0.59
N LEU A 41 2.81 -7.13 1.37
CA LEU A 41 1.86 -6.13 1.85
C LEU A 41 1.24 -5.35 0.68
N GLY A 42 2.07 -4.87 -0.26
CA GLY A 42 1.60 -4.14 -1.43
C GLY A 42 0.63 -4.95 -2.29
N ILE A 43 0.96 -6.21 -2.57
CA ILE A 43 0.09 -7.12 -3.32
C ILE A 43 -1.22 -7.37 -2.55
N THR A 44 -1.14 -7.69 -1.26
CA THR A 44 -2.32 -7.98 -0.44
C THR A 44 -3.28 -6.80 -0.40
N LEU A 45 -2.78 -5.58 -0.19
CA LEU A 45 -3.59 -4.36 -0.17
C LEU A 45 -4.18 -4.06 -1.54
N SER A 46 -3.38 -4.13 -2.61
CA SER A 46 -3.83 -3.82 -3.97
C SER A 46 -4.89 -4.81 -4.45
N LEU A 47 -4.66 -6.11 -4.23
CA LEU A 47 -5.63 -7.15 -4.58
C LEU A 47 -6.89 -7.04 -3.72
N GLY A 48 -6.74 -6.82 -2.42
CA GLY A 48 -7.87 -6.66 -1.53
C GLY A 48 -8.77 -5.48 -1.89
N GLN A 49 -8.18 -4.37 -2.33
CA GLN A 49 -8.91 -3.22 -2.86
C GLN A 49 -9.66 -3.56 -4.16
N VAL A 50 -9.00 -4.22 -5.12
CA VAL A 50 -9.63 -4.60 -6.40
C VAL A 50 -10.72 -5.65 -6.21
N LEU A 51 -10.52 -6.60 -5.29
CA LEU A 51 -11.48 -7.65 -4.96
C LEU A 51 -12.61 -7.16 -4.03
N GLN A 52 -12.58 -5.89 -3.62
CA GLN A 52 -13.53 -5.30 -2.67
C GLN A 52 -13.64 -6.12 -1.37
N LEU A 53 -12.52 -6.72 -0.94
CA LEU A 53 -12.48 -7.41 0.35
C LEU A 53 -12.78 -6.38 1.45
N PRO A 54 -13.46 -6.80 2.54
CA PRO A 54 -13.76 -5.94 3.68
C PRO A 54 -12.49 -5.69 4.51
N ILE A 55 -11.48 -5.12 3.86
CA ILE A 55 -10.27 -4.66 4.52
C ILE A 55 -10.64 -3.38 5.27
N PRO A 56 -10.29 -3.25 6.56
CA PRO A 56 -10.52 -2.02 7.30
C PRO A 56 -9.94 -0.86 6.51
N ASN A 57 -10.82 0.05 6.09
CA ASN A 57 -10.44 1.19 5.28
C ASN A 57 -9.56 2.12 6.12
N VAL A 58 -8.25 2.12 5.87
CA VAL A 58 -7.28 2.98 6.57
C VAL A 58 -7.68 4.45 6.45
N THR A 59 -8.28 4.86 5.33
CA THR A 59 -8.81 6.20 5.13
C THR A 59 -9.92 6.54 6.13
N LYS A 60 -10.78 5.59 6.52
CA LYS A 60 -11.77 5.81 7.59
C LYS A 60 -11.10 5.99 8.95
N GLY A 61 -10.01 5.27 9.20
CA GLY A 61 -9.19 5.45 10.41
C GLY A 61 -8.58 6.85 10.47
N ILE A 62 -7.94 7.27 9.36
CA ILE A 62 -7.38 8.62 9.23
C ILE A 62 -8.47 9.68 9.35
N GLU A 63 -9.62 9.50 8.70
CA GLU A 63 -10.78 10.40 8.78
C GLU A 63 -11.25 10.54 10.24
N THR A 64 -11.31 9.46 11.01
CA THR A 64 -11.73 9.50 12.42
C THR A 64 -10.80 10.38 13.27
N VAL A 65 -9.48 10.30 13.03
CA VAL A 65 -8.48 11.09 13.74
C VAL A 65 -8.45 12.55 13.25
N THR A 66 -8.67 12.79 11.96
CA THR A 66 -8.54 14.12 11.34
C THR A 66 -9.84 14.94 11.38
N ARG A 67 -11.02 14.31 11.42
CA ARG A 67 -12.33 14.97 11.58
C ARG A 67 -12.39 16.01 12.70
N PRO A 68 -11.92 15.73 13.94
CA PRO A 68 -11.99 16.72 15.02
C PRO A 68 -11.14 17.97 14.74
N ILE A 69 -10.00 17.80 14.06
CA ILE A 69 -9.13 18.90 13.64
C ILE A 69 -9.85 19.75 12.59
N PHE A 70 -10.39 19.10 11.56
CA PHE A 70 -11.16 19.77 10.51
C PHE A 70 -12.36 20.55 11.07
N LYS A 71 -13.15 19.94 11.97
CA LYS A 71 -14.27 20.63 12.61
C LYS A 71 -13.86 21.84 13.42
N THR A 72 -12.71 21.77 14.10
CA THR A 72 -12.17 22.92 14.86
C THR A 72 -11.79 24.06 13.91
N ILE A 73 -11.12 23.73 12.80
CA ILE A 73 -10.73 24.71 11.77
C ILE A 73 -11.97 25.31 11.11
N GLU A 74 -12.94 24.49 10.71
CA GLU A 74 -14.19 24.93 10.09
C GLU A 74 -14.97 25.88 11.00
N ARG A 75 -14.99 25.61 12.32
CA ARG A 75 -15.61 26.49 13.31
C ARG A 75 -14.90 27.84 13.50
N ILE A 76 -13.59 27.91 13.24
CA ILE A 76 -12.81 29.15 13.34
C ILE A 76 -12.93 29.98 12.05
N LEU A 77 -12.97 29.31 10.89
CA LEU A 77 -13.05 29.96 9.57
C LEU A 77 -14.48 30.37 9.18
N SER A 78 -15.50 29.76 9.78
CA SER A 78 -16.91 30.04 9.54
C SER A 78 -17.55 30.67 10.80
N PRO A 79 -17.18 31.90 11.19
CA PRO A 79 -17.84 32.59 12.31
C PRO A 79 -19.31 32.90 12.00
#